data_AF-A0A7W4BS94-F1
#
_entry.id   AF-A0A7W4BS94-F1
#
_cell.length_a   1.000
_cell.length_b   1.000
_cell.length_c   1.000
_cell.angle_alpha   90.00
_cell.angle_beta   90.00
_cell.angle_gamma   90.00
#
_symmetry.space_group_name_H-M   'P 1'
#
loop_
_entity.id
_entity.type
_entity.pdbx_description
1 polymer ?
#
loop_
_entity_poly.entity_id
_entity_poly.type
_entity_poly.pdbx_seq_one_letter_code
_entity_poly.pdbx_strand_id
1 'polypeptide(L)'
;MRNEKSLMRKTHFLGTKIRNLRKRNNLTMEDLSARCVRVDSGNSPSVSYLSMIERGKRVPSADMLAVIAVVFQKEVEWFLDDVPEDEAITPEKGNKGGISGMPLEPSFLFSNDILQIAIPEMLSQTGTSGRQFAHLLIRAHQEHHQNHFPDLERAAEEVGLKRMPLATEDIIDIAKGMGLKIKWIDRAPKEVINEMGLSSKQLVTSFFEPPGTIYISNILKNRPSRLRYDLAVHIGHCVLHNKDGLKSVMMSGRRDDFDDALVPQSNTLNAQDILHAWRDFESSFFAGALLCPKVPYRQLLDRHGYEISVHKQLQVSASVAMRRMTVVSPYPHWHYFDAYAPGKLKAVYRGNGIPLPWGNMRLVEDPCQHWAVFRMINEPVAGTSAQISILNVGNEPRIYCCESIKVDDSAGNPHVLCAGIDLNPAIEAQGKDAQSIAHELKQACSTGGGSIIIPKHIQKDLISVAKILNINWIERGIKKDAQLICSRGAVCPRQPSCYAAGRNLCEGDQG
;
A
#
# COMPACT_ATOMS: atom_id res chain seq x y z
N MET A 1 11.52 46.79 -17.27
CA MET A 1 12.70 45.98 -16.86
C MET A 1 12.92 45.80 -15.34
N ARG A 2 12.36 46.64 -14.43
CA ARG A 2 12.49 46.40 -12.96
C ARG A 2 11.50 45.36 -12.39
N ASN A 3 10.33 45.13 -13.02
CA ASN A 3 9.29 44.20 -12.52
C ASN A 3 9.53 42.71 -12.82
N GLU A 4 10.18 42.34 -13.93
CA GLU A 4 10.39 40.92 -14.29
C GLU A 4 11.32 40.18 -13.32
N LYS A 5 12.37 40.84 -12.82
CA LYS A 5 13.27 40.27 -11.80
C LYS A 5 12.59 40.06 -10.44
N SER A 6 11.53 40.83 -10.15
CA SER A 6 10.72 40.70 -8.93
C SER A 6 9.76 39.51 -9.04
N LEU A 7 9.13 39.32 -10.20
CA LEU A 7 8.28 38.15 -10.46
C LEU A 7 9.04 36.83 -10.32
N MET A 8 10.26 36.72 -10.85
CA MET A 8 11.05 35.48 -10.73
C MET A 8 11.35 35.03 -9.29
N ARG A 9 11.38 35.95 -8.31
CA ARG A 9 11.61 35.63 -6.89
C ARG A 9 10.33 35.36 -6.10
N LYS A 10 9.15 35.65 -6.67
CA LYS A 10 7.83 35.53 -6.02
C LYS A 10 6.93 34.50 -6.72
N THR A 11 7.48 33.59 -7.52
CA THR A 11 6.71 32.65 -8.35
C THR A 11 7.02 31.19 -8.06
N HIS A 12 7.59 30.88 -6.89
CA HIS A 12 7.96 29.52 -6.54
C HIS A 12 6.73 28.59 -6.51
N PHE A 13 5.58 29.06 -6.01
CA PHE A 13 4.34 28.26 -6.00
C PHE A 13 3.42 28.48 -7.20
N LEU A 14 3.77 29.40 -8.12
CA LEU A 14 2.91 29.79 -9.25
C LEU A 14 2.42 28.59 -10.06
N GLY A 15 3.36 27.74 -10.50
CA GLY A 15 3.06 26.57 -11.32
C GLY A 15 2.17 25.56 -10.58
N THR A 16 2.46 25.32 -9.30
CA THR A 16 1.67 24.43 -8.45
C THR A 16 0.26 24.97 -8.19
N LYS A 17 0.11 26.27 -7.91
CA LYS A 17 -1.20 26.94 -7.73
C LYS A 17 -2.08 26.84 -8.98
N ILE A 18 -1.51 27.13 -10.17
CA ILE A 18 -2.23 27.00 -11.45
C ILE A 18 -2.66 25.54 -11.69
N ARG A 19 -1.74 24.59 -11.50
CA ARG A 19 -2.01 23.16 -11.69
C ARG A 19 -3.12 22.66 -10.75
N ASN A 20 -3.08 23.05 -9.49
CA ASN A 20 -4.07 22.63 -8.49
C ASN A 20 -5.45 23.25 -8.77
N LEU A 21 -5.53 24.54 -9.10
CA LEU A 21 -6.78 25.16 -9.54
C LEU A 21 -7.37 24.49 -10.78
N ARG A 22 -6.52 24.18 -11.77
CA ARG A 22 -6.96 23.50 -12.99
C ARG A 22 -7.56 22.12 -12.68
N LYS A 23 -6.89 21.33 -11.84
CA LYS A 23 -7.35 19.99 -11.44
C LYS A 23 -8.65 20.03 -10.63
N ARG A 24 -8.77 20.94 -9.66
CA ARG A 24 -9.99 21.16 -8.86
C ARG A 24 -11.21 21.45 -9.70
N ASN A 25 -11.02 22.19 -10.77
CA ASN A 25 -12.09 22.57 -11.69
C ASN A 25 -12.27 21.55 -12.84
N ASN A 26 -11.64 20.37 -12.76
CA ASN A 26 -11.70 19.31 -13.77
C ASN A 26 -11.37 19.77 -15.20
N LEU A 27 -10.39 20.67 -15.33
CA LEU A 27 -9.98 21.21 -16.63
C LEU A 27 -8.76 20.47 -17.20
N THR A 28 -8.80 20.13 -18.48
CA THR A 28 -7.60 19.72 -19.23
C THR A 28 -6.70 20.93 -19.50
N MET A 29 -5.46 20.70 -19.93
CA MET A 29 -4.58 21.81 -20.31
C MET A 29 -5.11 22.52 -21.56
N GLU A 30 -5.73 21.75 -22.46
CA GLU A 30 -6.44 22.21 -23.65
C GLU A 30 -7.61 23.13 -23.26
N ASP A 31 -8.43 22.73 -22.28
CA ASP A 31 -9.55 23.54 -21.79
C ASP A 31 -9.09 24.88 -21.22
N LEU A 32 -8.02 24.87 -20.41
CA LEU A 32 -7.48 26.09 -19.82
C LEU A 32 -6.91 27.01 -20.92
N SER A 33 -6.12 26.47 -21.85
CA SER A 33 -5.58 27.23 -22.98
C SER A 33 -6.69 27.85 -23.82
N ALA A 34 -7.74 27.09 -24.17
CA ALA A 34 -8.88 27.58 -24.93
C ALA A 34 -9.66 28.69 -24.21
N ARG A 35 -9.81 28.60 -22.88
CA ARG A 35 -10.42 29.67 -22.07
C ARG A 35 -9.57 30.94 -22.05
N CYS A 36 -8.25 30.79 -21.94
CA CYS A 36 -7.33 31.93 -22.03
C CYS A 36 -7.41 32.63 -23.39
N VAL A 37 -7.53 31.87 -24.50
CA VAL A 37 -7.70 32.44 -25.86
C VAL A 37 -8.97 33.30 -25.97
N ARG A 38 -10.05 32.92 -25.27
CA ARG A 38 -11.30 33.70 -25.26
C ARG A 38 -11.20 35.02 -24.48
N VAL A 39 -10.29 35.10 -23.51
CA VAL A 39 -10.05 36.31 -22.73
C VAL A 39 -9.12 37.26 -23.50
N ASP A 40 -7.97 36.75 -23.96
CA ASP A 40 -7.03 37.49 -24.78
C ASP A 40 -6.21 36.51 -25.63
N SER A 41 -6.40 36.57 -26.96
CA SER A 41 -5.69 35.71 -27.90
C SER A 41 -4.19 36.02 -27.99
N GLY A 42 -3.77 37.26 -27.72
CA GLY A 42 -2.38 37.69 -27.84
C GLY A 42 -1.49 37.21 -26.69
N ASN A 43 -2.06 37.11 -25.48
CA ASN A 43 -1.34 36.72 -24.27
C ASN A 43 -1.69 35.32 -23.76
N SER A 44 -2.47 34.53 -24.51
CA SER A 44 -2.86 33.18 -24.13
C SER A 44 -1.70 32.18 -24.18
N PRO A 45 -1.48 31.36 -23.14
CA PRO A 45 -0.49 30.28 -23.16
C PRO A 45 -0.95 29.13 -24.06
N SER A 46 -0.03 28.61 -24.89
CA SER A 46 -0.23 27.32 -25.56
C SER A 46 -0.22 26.17 -24.54
N VAL A 47 -0.78 25.02 -24.91
CA VAL A 47 -0.79 23.80 -24.08
C VAL A 47 0.63 23.41 -23.62
N SER A 48 1.60 23.47 -24.53
CA SER A 48 3.00 23.17 -24.21
C SER A 48 3.63 24.19 -23.27
N TYR A 49 3.30 25.47 -23.42
CA TYR A 49 3.78 26.54 -22.55
C TYR A 49 3.16 26.46 -21.14
N LEU A 50 1.86 26.20 -21.06
CA LEU A 50 1.15 25.94 -19.81
C LEU A 50 1.76 24.75 -19.05
N SER A 51 2.07 23.65 -19.75
CA SER A 51 2.77 22.50 -19.18
C SER A 51 4.15 22.87 -18.61
N MET A 52 4.88 23.81 -19.23
CA MET A 52 6.15 24.29 -18.71
C MET A 52 5.98 25.19 -17.48
N ILE A 53 4.94 26.03 -17.44
CA ILE A 53 4.59 26.86 -16.27
C ILE A 53 4.21 25.96 -15.08
N GLU A 54 3.32 24.99 -15.26
CA GLU A 54 2.85 24.09 -14.19
C GLU A 54 3.96 23.20 -13.59
N ARG A 55 5.06 23.02 -14.32
CA ARG A 55 6.26 22.28 -13.88
C ARG A 55 7.35 23.19 -13.31
N GLY A 56 7.10 24.49 -13.17
CA GLY A 56 8.08 25.47 -12.71
C GLY A 56 9.26 25.70 -13.67
N LYS A 57 9.16 25.22 -14.92
CA LYS A 57 10.23 25.37 -15.93
C LYS A 57 10.23 26.73 -16.62
N ARG A 58 9.09 27.43 -16.64
CA ARG A 58 8.93 28.76 -17.23
C ARG A 58 8.06 29.64 -16.33
N VAL A 59 8.38 30.93 -16.31
CA VAL A 59 7.58 31.97 -15.65
C VAL A 59 6.81 32.71 -16.76
N PRO A 60 5.47 32.83 -16.67
CA PRO A 60 4.68 33.60 -17.63
C PRO A 60 5.01 35.09 -17.56
N SER A 61 4.72 35.82 -18.65
CA SER A 61 4.71 37.28 -18.60
C SER A 61 3.60 37.78 -17.68
N ALA A 62 3.69 39.04 -17.22
CA ALA A 62 2.66 39.66 -16.39
C ALA A 62 1.28 39.64 -17.08
N ASP A 63 1.25 39.94 -18.38
CA ASP A 63 0.01 39.95 -19.17
C ASP A 63 -0.59 38.54 -19.30
N MET A 64 0.24 37.52 -19.51
CA MET A 64 -0.22 36.13 -19.55
C MET A 64 -0.73 35.65 -18.19
N LEU A 65 -0.08 36.06 -17.09
CA LEU A 65 -0.54 35.75 -15.75
C LEU A 65 -1.89 36.43 -15.45
N ALA A 66 -2.09 37.67 -15.90
CA ALA A 66 -3.36 38.37 -15.79
C ALA A 66 -4.49 37.62 -16.52
N VAL A 67 -4.22 37.08 -17.72
CA VAL A 67 -5.20 36.25 -18.46
C VAL A 67 -5.59 35.00 -17.67
N ILE A 68 -4.60 34.29 -17.11
CA ILE A 68 -4.84 33.11 -16.28
C ILE A 68 -5.66 33.48 -15.03
N ALA A 69 -5.33 34.62 -14.41
CA ALA A 69 -6.01 35.14 -13.23
C ALA A 69 -7.49 35.46 -13.49
N VAL A 70 -7.80 36.07 -14.65
CA VAL A 70 -9.18 36.30 -15.11
C VAL A 70 -9.94 35.00 -15.31
N VAL A 71 -9.34 33.98 -15.93
CA VAL A 71 -10.00 32.67 -16.15
C VAL A 71 -10.36 32.00 -14.83
N PHE A 72 -9.51 32.11 -13.82
CA PHE A 72 -9.74 31.54 -12.49
C PHE A 72 -10.47 32.46 -11.51
N GLN A 73 -10.80 33.69 -11.91
CA GLN A 73 -11.39 34.73 -11.06
C GLN A 73 -10.59 34.94 -9.76
N LYS A 74 -9.27 35.13 -9.90
CA LYS A 74 -8.33 35.40 -8.82
C LYS A 74 -7.53 36.66 -9.12
N GLU A 75 -7.04 37.33 -8.09
CA GLU A 75 -6.07 38.42 -8.24
C GLU A 75 -4.70 37.87 -8.65
N VAL A 76 -3.91 38.66 -9.38
CA VAL A 76 -2.57 38.24 -9.84
C VAL A 76 -1.65 37.93 -8.66
N GLU A 77 -1.77 38.72 -7.60
CA GLU A 77 -1.01 38.59 -6.35
C GLU A 77 -1.28 37.25 -5.65
N TRP A 78 -2.47 36.67 -5.80
CA TRP A 78 -2.81 35.37 -5.23
C TRP A 78 -1.91 34.25 -5.78
N PHE A 79 -1.45 34.37 -7.02
CA PHE A 79 -0.54 33.39 -7.64
C PHE A 79 0.91 33.56 -7.19
N LEU A 80 1.24 34.68 -6.55
CA LEU A 80 2.57 34.99 -6.06
C LEU A 80 2.77 34.44 -4.63
N ASP A 81 4.00 34.46 -4.13
CA ASP A 81 4.43 33.75 -2.91
C ASP A 81 3.98 34.40 -1.58
N ASP A 82 3.12 35.43 -1.61
CA ASP A 82 2.64 36.11 -0.40
C ASP A 82 1.54 35.24 0.28
N VAL A 83 2.02 34.29 1.09
CA VAL A 83 1.31 33.32 1.97
C VAL A 83 0.51 32.24 1.22
N PRO A 84 1.02 30.99 1.12
CA PRO A 84 0.23 29.89 0.59
C PRO A 84 -0.82 29.45 1.62
N GLU A 85 -2.09 29.46 1.23
CA GLU A 85 -3.08 28.58 1.87
C GLU A 85 -2.64 27.12 1.61
N ASP A 86 -2.38 26.33 2.67
CA ASP A 86 -1.85 24.95 2.55
C ASP A 86 -2.67 24.08 1.59
N GLU A 87 -3.98 24.29 1.56
CA GLU A 87 -4.87 23.63 0.62
C GLU A 87 -4.50 23.95 -0.83
N ALA A 88 -4.15 25.18 -1.18
CA ALA A 88 -3.87 25.59 -2.57
C ALA A 88 -2.59 24.97 -3.15
N ILE A 89 -1.64 24.55 -2.30
CA ILE A 89 -0.35 23.99 -2.72
C ILE A 89 -0.25 22.48 -2.54
N THR A 90 -1.06 21.88 -1.67
CA THR A 90 -1.06 20.44 -1.45
C THR A 90 -1.51 19.70 -2.73
N PRO A 91 -0.72 18.74 -3.26
CA PRO A 91 -1.12 17.99 -4.44
C PRO A 91 -2.39 17.18 -4.20
N GLU A 92 -3.40 17.35 -5.05
CA GLU A 92 -4.57 16.45 -5.02
C GLU A 92 -4.14 15.05 -5.47
N LYS A 93 -4.14 14.10 -4.52
CA LYS A 93 -3.93 12.69 -4.81
C LYS A 93 -5.15 12.02 -5.47
N GLY A 94 -6.28 12.70 -5.61
CA GLY A 94 -7.54 12.09 -6.03
C GLY A 94 -7.91 10.91 -5.10
N ASN A 95 -8.68 9.95 -5.60
CA ASN A 95 -9.04 8.71 -4.87
C ASN A 95 -7.88 7.71 -4.70
N LYS A 96 -6.63 8.11 -4.98
CA LYS A 96 -5.47 7.22 -4.90
C LYS A 96 -4.89 7.27 -3.47
N GLY A 97 -4.97 6.14 -2.77
CA GLY A 97 -4.53 6.01 -1.38
C GLY A 97 -3.07 6.41 -1.13
N GLY A 98 -2.76 6.70 0.13
CA GLY A 98 -1.44 6.97 0.68
C GLY A 98 -1.42 8.20 1.58
N ILE A 99 -0.28 8.50 2.22
CA ILE A 99 -0.06 9.77 2.93
C ILE A 99 -0.24 10.95 1.96
N SER A 100 -0.77 12.10 2.42
CA SER A 100 -0.86 13.29 1.58
C SER A 100 0.50 13.61 0.96
N GLY A 101 0.52 13.96 -0.33
CA GLY A 101 1.75 14.38 -0.98
C GLY A 101 2.20 15.73 -0.44
N MET A 102 3.50 16.01 -0.46
CA MET A 102 4.00 17.37 -0.21
C MET A 102 4.22 18.08 -1.55
N PRO A 103 3.97 19.40 -1.63
CA PRO A 103 4.40 20.18 -2.79
C PRO A 103 5.93 20.11 -2.91
N LEU A 104 6.41 19.80 -4.11
CA LEU A 104 7.83 19.76 -4.41
C LEU A 104 8.27 21.13 -4.94
N GLU A 105 8.21 22.15 -4.08
CA GLU A 105 8.61 23.52 -4.41
C GLU A 105 9.67 24.07 -3.43
N PRO A 106 10.63 24.88 -3.91
CA PRO A 106 10.83 25.24 -5.31
C PRO A 106 11.35 24.05 -6.13
N SER A 107 10.73 23.80 -7.29
CA SER A 107 10.94 22.59 -8.12
C SER A 107 12.39 22.28 -8.48
N PHE A 108 13.27 23.28 -8.52
CA PHE A 108 14.70 23.06 -8.79
C PHE A 108 15.40 22.22 -7.70
N LEU A 109 14.99 22.32 -6.43
CA LEU A 109 15.52 21.51 -5.31
C LEU A 109 15.14 20.03 -5.42
N PHE A 110 14.08 19.74 -6.17
CA PHE A 110 13.57 18.39 -6.41
C PHE A 110 13.93 17.88 -7.82
N SER A 111 14.94 18.47 -8.45
CA SER A 111 15.50 17.97 -9.70
C SER A 111 16.14 16.59 -9.49
N ASN A 112 16.16 15.79 -10.56
CA ASN A 112 16.75 14.44 -10.51
C ASN A 112 18.20 14.47 -10.01
N ASP A 113 18.99 15.45 -10.43
CA ASP A 113 20.40 15.57 -10.04
C ASP A 113 20.57 15.82 -8.54
N ILE A 114 19.76 16.71 -7.95
CA ILE A 114 19.81 16.99 -6.51
C ILE A 114 19.27 15.80 -5.72
N LEU A 115 18.17 15.18 -6.15
CA LEU A 115 17.60 14.02 -5.48
C LEU A 115 18.54 12.81 -5.50
N GLN A 116 19.27 12.58 -6.60
CA GLN A 116 20.28 11.51 -6.70
C GLN A 116 21.43 11.69 -5.68
N ILE A 117 21.71 12.91 -5.25
CA ILE A 117 22.74 13.23 -4.25
C ILE A 117 22.15 13.22 -2.83
N ALA A 118 20.97 13.85 -2.63
CA ALA A 118 20.37 14.04 -1.32
C ALA A 118 19.74 12.75 -0.74
N ILE A 119 19.20 11.87 -1.59
CA ILE A 119 18.55 10.63 -1.13
C ILE A 119 19.56 9.69 -0.44
N PRO A 120 20.72 9.34 -1.03
CA PRO A 120 21.72 8.52 -0.36
C PRO A 120 22.18 9.11 0.98
N GLU A 121 22.40 10.42 1.04
CA GLU A 121 22.80 11.13 2.27
C GLU A 121 21.72 11.01 3.36
N MET A 122 20.45 11.29 3.01
CA MET A 122 19.32 11.14 3.92
C MET A 122 19.18 9.70 4.45
N LEU A 123 19.39 8.70 3.59
CA LEU A 123 19.28 7.29 3.98
C LEU A 123 20.41 6.87 4.92
N SER A 124 21.63 7.34 4.66
CA SER A 124 22.79 7.17 5.55
C SER A 124 22.51 7.80 6.94
N GLN A 125 22.05 9.05 6.98
CA GLN A 125 21.74 9.75 8.23
C GLN A 125 20.59 9.12 9.03
N THR A 126 19.60 8.54 8.34
CA THR A 126 18.45 7.88 8.99
C THR A 126 18.72 6.42 9.35
N GLY A 127 19.81 5.82 8.86
CA GLY A 127 20.12 4.40 9.01
C GLY A 127 19.17 3.49 8.20
N THR A 128 18.61 3.99 7.10
CA THR A 128 17.69 3.24 6.24
C THR A 128 18.46 2.52 5.14
N SER A 129 18.34 1.20 5.01
CA SER A 129 19.05 0.44 3.98
C SER A 129 18.49 0.66 2.57
N GLY A 130 19.31 0.45 1.54
CA GLY A 130 18.88 0.56 0.13
C GLY A 130 17.67 -0.35 -0.19
N ARG A 131 17.61 -1.54 0.41
CA ARG A 131 16.48 -2.47 0.26
C ARG A 131 15.21 -1.97 0.96
N GLN A 132 15.32 -1.41 2.16
CA GLN A 132 14.17 -0.79 2.85
C GLN A 132 13.60 0.37 2.04
N PHE A 133 14.49 1.20 1.47
CA PHE A 133 14.10 2.27 0.57
C PHE A 133 13.43 1.74 -0.71
N ALA A 134 13.97 0.67 -1.32
CA ALA A 134 13.35 0.03 -2.48
C ALA A 134 11.91 -0.45 -2.19
N HIS A 135 11.67 -1.09 -1.03
CA HIS A 135 10.33 -1.50 -0.63
C HIS A 135 9.38 -0.30 -0.40
N LEU A 136 9.90 0.83 0.09
CA LEU A 136 9.11 2.07 0.21
C LEU A 136 8.69 2.58 -1.18
N LEU A 137 9.62 2.60 -2.14
CA LEU A 137 9.35 3.01 -3.53
C LEU A 137 8.32 2.09 -4.19
N ILE A 138 8.49 0.76 -4.06
CA ILE A 138 7.55 -0.24 -4.58
C ILE A 138 6.16 -0.02 -3.98
N ARG A 139 6.06 0.20 -2.67
CA ARG A 139 4.78 0.46 -2.01
C ARG A 139 4.12 1.73 -2.53
N ALA A 140 4.87 2.82 -2.66
CA ALA A 140 4.34 4.07 -3.23
C ALA A 140 3.87 3.87 -4.68
N HIS A 141 4.61 3.07 -5.46
CA HIS A 141 4.24 2.71 -6.82
C HIS A 141 2.96 1.87 -6.88
N GLN A 142 2.81 0.87 -6.00
CA GLN A 142 1.60 0.05 -5.85
C GLN A 142 0.38 0.89 -5.45
N GLU A 143 0.53 1.79 -4.49
CA GLU A 143 -0.54 2.70 -4.03
C GLU A 143 -0.97 3.65 -5.15
N HIS A 144 -0.01 4.23 -5.89
CA HIS A 144 -0.27 5.13 -7.02
C HIS A 144 -1.06 4.45 -8.17
N HIS A 145 -0.80 3.17 -8.41
CA HIS A 145 -1.47 2.37 -9.44
C HIS A 145 -2.67 1.58 -8.90
N GLN A 146 -3.02 1.71 -7.62
CA GLN A 146 -4.07 0.89 -6.96
C GLN A 146 -3.89 -0.61 -7.22
N ASN A 147 -2.63 -1.09 -7.15
CA ASN A 147 -2.23 -2.46 -7.51
C ASN A 147 -2.63 -2.94 -8.92
N HIS A 148 -3.00 -2.04 -9.83
CA HIS A 148 -3.42 -2.41 -11.17
C HIS A 148 -2.22 -2.51 -12.13
N PHE A 149 -1.81 -3.74 -12.45
CA PHE A 149 -0.69 -4.04 -13.35
C PHE A 149 -1.13 -4.97 -14.50
N PRO A 150 -1.84 -4.46 -15.53
CA PRO A 150 -2.47 -5.29 -16.56
C PRO A 150 -1.49 -6.12 -17.38
N ASP A 151 -0.24 -5.67 -17.55
CA ASP A 151 0.76 -6.43 -18.31
C ASP A 151 1.26 -7.66 -17.54
N LEU A 152 1.46 -7.53 -16.21
CA LEU A 152 1.81 -8.68 -15.36
C LEU A 152 0.66 -9.68 -15.26
N GLU A 153 -0.58 -9.19 -15.21
CA GLU A 153 -1.80 -10.02 -15.27
C GLU A 153 -1.86 -10.79 -16.58
N ARG A 154 -1.67 -10.11 -17.71
CA ARG A 154 -1.72 -10.71 -19.05
C ARG A 154 -0.65 -11.80 -19.19
N ALA A 155 0.59 -11.51 -18.80
CA ALA A 155 1.69 -12.47 -18.86
C ALA A 155 1.38 -13.74 -18.04
N ALA A 156 0.83 -13.58 -16.83
CA ALA A 156 0.45 -14.73 -16.00
C ALA A 156 -0.72 -15.53 -16.58
N GLU A 157 -1.72 -14.84 -17.14
CA GLU A 157 -2.88 -15.46 -17.77
C GLU A 157 -2.52 -16.21 -19.06
N GLU A 158 -1.56 -15.72 -19.83
CA GLU A 158 -1.02 -16.38 -21.04
C GLU A 158 -0.29 -17.68 -20.68
N VAL A 159 0.50 -17.68 -19.61
CA VAL A 159 1.24 -18.87 -19.15
C VAL A 159 0.31 -19.88 -18.47
N GLY A 160 -0.62 -19.41 -17.62
CA GLY A 160 -1.53 -20.26 -16.87
C GLY A 160 -2.78 -20.68 -17.65
N LEU A 161 -3.03 -20.07 -18.82
CA LEU A 161 -4.25 -20.22 -19.61
C LEU A 161 -5.53 -19.96 -18.80
N LYS A 162 -5.46 -19.05 -17.83
CA LYS A 162 -6.53 -18.69 -16.89
C LYS A 162 -7.13 -19.89 -16.12
N ARG A 163 -6.40 -21.01 -16.03
CA ARG A 163 -6.84 -22.20 -15.29
C ARG A 163 -6.82 -21.94 -13.79
N MET A 164 -7.87 -22.36 -13.10
CA MET A 164 -7.98 -22.23 -11.64
C MET A 164 -8.94 -23.32 -11.10
N PRO A 165 -8.54 -24.10 -10.08
CA PRO A 165 -7.22 -24.15 -9.45
C PRO A 165 -6.16 -24.82 -10.35
N LEU A 166 -4.88 -24.50 -10.12
CA LEU A 166 -3.75 -25.22 -10.71
C LEU A 166 -3.22 -26.26 -9.73
N ALA A 167 -3.12 -27.52 -10.15
CA ALA A 167 -2.49 -28.58 -9.37
C ALA A 167 -0.97 -28.40 -9.29
N THR A 168 -0.30 -29.15 -8.43
CA THR A 168 1.17 -29.07 -8.30
C THR A 168 1.84 -29.55 -9.59
N GLU A 169 1.28 -30.60 -10.17
CA GLU A 169 1.69 -31.24 -11.41
C GLU A 169 1.57 -30.26 -12.59
N ASP A 170 0.46 -29.52 -12.67
CA ASP A 170 0.26 -28.49 -13.70
C ASP A 170 1.37 -27.44 -13.69
N ILE A 171 1.78 -26.96 -12.51
CA ILE A 171 2.82 -25.93 -12.40
C ILE A 171 4.20 -26.50 -12.73
N ILE A 172 4.46 -27.75 -12.35
CA ILE A 172 5.69 -28.46 -12.73
C ILE A 172 5.75 -28.62 -14.25
N ASP A 173 4.64 -28.96 -14.89
CA ASP A 173 4.55 -29.14 -16.34
C ASP A 173 4.69 -27.82 -17.09
N ILE A 174 4.11 -26.72 -16.58
CA ILE A 174 4.37 -25.37 -17.09
C ILE A 174 5.88 -25.05 -17.03
N ALA A 175 6.51 -25.26 -15.88
CA ALA A 175 7.94 -24.99 -15.71
C ALA A 175 8.80 -25.82 -16.69
N LYS A 176 8.51 -27.12 -16.82
CA LYS A 176 9.20 -28.01 -17.77
C LYS A 176 8.94 -27.65 -19.22
N GLY A 177 7.71 -27.28 -19.58
CA GLY A 177 7.33 -26.83 -20.93
C GLY A 177 8.09 -25.56 -21.35
N MET A 178 8.44 -24.72 -20.39
CA MET A 178 9.33 -23.57 -20.58
C MET A 178 10.83 -23.94 -20.63
N GLY A 179 11.18 -25.22 -20.54
CA GLY A 179 12.56 -25.71 -20.52
C GLY A 179 13.30 -25.50 -19.19
N LEU A 180 12.58 -25.34 -18.07
CA LEU A 180 13.17 -25.24 -16.74
C LEU A 180 13.44 -26.63 -16.15
N LYS A 181 14.59 -26.79 -15.49
CA LYS A 181 15.00 -28.02 -14.81
C LYS A 181 14.74 -27.89 -13.32
N ILE A 182 13.99 -28.82 -12.72
CA ILE A 182 13.72 -28.82 -11.28
C ILE A 182 14.64 -29.84 -10.60
N LYS A 183 15.38 -29.40 -9.58
CA LYS A 183 16.24 -30.25 -8.74
C LYS A 183 15.82 -30.15 -7.28
N TRP A 184 15.78 -31.28 -6.60
CA TRP A 184 15.48 -31.33 -5.17
C TRP A 184 16.77 -31.30 -4.34
N ILE A 185 16.76 -30.57 -3.23
CA ILE A 185 17.90 -30.45 -2.32
C ILE A 185 17.48 -30.63 -0.86
N ASP A 186 18.40 -31.14 -0.05
CA ASP A 186 18.27 -31.19 1.40
C ASP A 186 19.06 -30.04 2.03
N ARG A 187 18.35 -28.96 2.40
CA ARG A 187 18.90 -27.89 3.23
C ARG A 187 18.01 -27.71 4.46
N ALA A 188 18.61 -27.89 5.64
CA ALA A 188 17.95 -27.68 6.91
C ALA A 188 17.66 -26.17 7.15
N PRO A 189 16.58 -25.81 7.86
CA PRO A 189 16.35 -24.45 8.34
C PRO A 189 17.53 -23.96 9.20
N LYS A 190 17.86 -22.67 9.11
CA LYS A 190 18.82 -22.02 10.00
C LYS A 190 18.06 -21.20 11.05
N GLU A 191 18.45 -21.32 12.32
CA GLU A 191 17.97 -20.43 13.37
C GLU A 191 18.76 -19.11 13.31
N VAL A 192 18.05 -17.99 13.42
CA VAL A 192 18.61 -16.64 13.42
C VAL A 192 18.15 -15.94 14.68
N ILE A 193 19.08 -15.44 15.48
CA ILE A 193 18.83 -14.70 16.72
C ILE A 193 18.97 -13.22 16.41
N ASN A 194 17.98 -12.40 16.78
CA ASN A 194 18.03 -10.95 16.56
C ASN A 194 18.72 -10.19 17.72
N GLU A 195 18.95 -8.89 17.55
CA GLU A 195 19.56 -7.99 18.56
C GLU A 195 18.85 -7.99 19.92
N MET A 196 17.56 -8.39 19.97
CA MET A 196 16.77 -8.50 21.20
C MET A 196 16.79 -9.92 21.79
N GLY A 197 17.63 -10.82 21.29
CA GLY A 197 17.76 -12.20 21.77
C GLY A 197 16.60 -13.13 21.39
N LEU A 198 15.68 -12.70 20.50
CA LEU A 198 14.57 -13.54 20.04
C LEU A 198 15.05 -14.43 18.89
N SER A 199 14.86 -15.74 19.02
CA SER A 199 15.14 -16.69 17.94
C SER A 199 13.99 -16.69 16.92
N SER A 200 14.35 -16.65 15.64
CA SER A 200 13.43 -16.83 14.52
C SER A 200 14.01 -17.86 13.56
N LYS A 201 13.13 -18.65 12.93
CA LYS A 201 13.56 -19.68 11.97
C LYS A 201 13.54 -19.11 10.56
N GLN A 202 14.65 -19.26 9.84
CA GLN A 202 14.75 -18.96 8.41
C GLN A 202 14.94 -20.24 7.61
N LEU A 203 14.19 -20.36 6.51
CA LEU A 203 14.23 -21.50 5.63
C LEU A 203 14.32 -21.03 4.18
N VAL A 204 15.42 -21.35 3.50
CA VAL A 204 15.49 -21.26 2.04
C VAL A 204 14.58 -22.33 1.47
N THR A 205 13.46 -21.93 0.87
CA THR A 205 12.48 -22.88 0.32
C THR A 205 12.85 -23.29 -1.10
N SER A 206 13.34 -22.36 -1.92
CA SER A 206 13.83 -22.63 -3.27
C SER A 206 14.74 -21.50 -3.77
N PHE A 207 15.50 -21.74 -4.83
CA PHE A 207 16.22 -20.70 -5.55
C PHE A 207 16.40 -21.04 -7.03
N PHE A 208 16.56 -20.00 -7.84
CA PHE A 208 16.83 -20.09 -9.28
C PHE A 208 18.34 -19.96 -9.55
N GLU A 209 18.88 -20.90 -10.31
CA GLU A 209 20.21 -20.87 -10.88
C GLU A 209 20.11 -20.68 -12.40
N PRO A 210 20.62 -19.56 -12.93
CA PRO A 210 20.67 -19.33 -14.37
C PRO A 210 21.47 -20.43 -15.08
N PRO A 211 21.12 -20.81 -16.33
CA PRO A 211 20.08 -20.21 -17.17
C PRO A 211 18.72 -20.96 -17.12
N GLY A 212 18.37 -21.63 -16.02
CA GLY A 212 17.07 -22.35 -16.00
C GLY A 212 16.92 -23.50 -15.03
N THR A 213 17.74 -23.58 -13.98
CA THR A 213 17.61 -24.65 -12.97
C THR A 213 16.97 -24.09 -11.71
N ILE A 214 15.84 -24.65 -11.28
CA ILE A 214 15.19 -24.34 -10.02
C ILE A 214 15.59 -25.41 -9.01
N TYR A 215 16.21 -25.00 -7.90
CA TYR A 215 16.48 -25.87 -6.76
C TYR A 215 15.39 -25.70 -5.71
N ILE A 216 14.83 -26.81 -5.23
CA ILE A 216 13.70 -26.84 -4.30
C ILE A 216 14.06 -27.68 -3.10
N SER A 217 13.81 -27.16 -1.90
CA SER A 217 14.01 -27.92 -0.67
C SER A 217 13.03 -29.09 -0.57
N ASN A 218 13.52 -30.27 -0.18
CA ASN A 218 12.70 -31.47 0.02
C ASN A 218 11.57 -31.27 1.04
N ILE A 219 11.69 -30.29 1.95
CA ILE A 219 10.62 -29.93 2.89
C ILE A 219 9.32 -29.47 2.18
N LEU A 220 9.42 -28.98 0.93
CA LEU A 220 8.26 -28.54 0.17
C LEU A 220 7.43 -29.69 -0.40
N LYS A 221 7.95 -30.93 -0.43
CA LYS A 221 7.18 -32.11 -0.85
C LYS A 221 5.94 -32.32 0.02
N ASN A 222 6.06 -32.01 1.31
CA ASN A 222 4.96 -32.10 2.28
C ASN A 222 4.15 -30.80 2.39
N ARG A 223 4.41 -29.81 1.53
CA ARG A 223 3.80 -28.46 1.57
C ARG A 223 3.43 -27.99 0.16
N PRO A 224 2.44 -28.62 -0.49
CA PRO A 224 2.10 -28.38 -1.90
C PRO A 224 1.66 -26.94 -2.20
N SER A 225 0.99 -26.27 -1.25
CA SER A 225 0.61 -24.85 -1.40
C SER A 225 1.83 -23.93 -1.53
N ARG A 226 2.87 -24.16 -0.71
CA ARG A 226 4.12 -23.40 -0.77
C ARG A 226 4.95 -23.77 -1.98
N LEU A 227 5.01 -25.05 -2.34
CA LEU A 227 5.70 -25.54 -3.54
C LEU A 227 5.18 -24.85 -4.81
N ARG A 228 3.84 -24.81 -4.97
CA ARG A 228 3.19 -24.12 -6.09
C ARG A 228 3.52 -22.64 -6.13
N TYR A 229 3.50 -21.97 -4.99
CA TYR A 229 3.86 -20.56 -4.92
C TYR A 229 5.32 -20.31 -5.32
N ASP A 230 6.26 -21.08 -4.76
CA ASP A 230 7.68 -20.96 -5.08
C ASP A 230 7.95 -21.17 -6.58
N LEU A 231 7.38 -22.24 -7.16
CA LEU A 231 7.48 -22.50 -8.59
C LEU A 231 6.86 -21.38 -9.43
N ALA A 232 5.69 -20.87 -9.05
CA ALA A 232 5.02 -19.77 -9.74
C ALA A 232 5.85 -18.47 -9.72
N VAL A 233 6.56 -18.19 -8.62
CA VAL A 233 7.50 -17.05 -8.54
C VAL A 233 8.67 -17.23 -9.49
N HIS A 234 9.28 -18.43 -9.55
CA HIS A 234 10.39 -18.69 -10.47
C HIS A 234 9.96 -18.68 -11.94
N ILE A 235 8.75 -19.17 -12.25
CA ILE A 235 8.15 -19.03 -13.58
C ILE A 235 8.01 -17.55 -13.92
N GLY A 236 7.43 -16.74 -13.03
CA GLY A 236 7.30 -15.29 -13.23
C GLY A 236 8.63 -14.60 -13.46
N HIS A 237 9.65 -14.95 -12.67
CA HIS A 237 11.01 -14.45 -12.86
C HIS A 237 11.53 -14.75 -14.28
N CYS A 238 11.36 -15.98 -14.75
CA CYS A 238 11.83 -16.39 -16.09
C CYS A 238 11.05 -15.69 -17.22
N VAL A 239 9.74 -15.52 -17.08
CA VAL A 239 8.88 -14.86 -18.07
C VAL A 239 9.22 -13.37 -18.19
N LEU A 240 9.43 -12.71 -17.05
CA LEU A 240 9.54 -11.24 -17.00
C LEU A 240 10.98 -10.74 -17.12
N HIS A 241 11.98 -11.53 -16.74
CA HIS A 241 13.38 -11.08 -16.62
C HIS A 241 14.37 -11.94 -17.41
N ASN A 242 13.87 -12.84 -18.26
CA ASN A 242 14.63 -13.86 -18.97
C ASN A 242 15.35 -14.85 -18.04
N LYS A 243 15.88 -15.90 -18.66
CA LYS A 243 16.57 -17.00 -17.97
C LYS A 243 17.98 -16.66 -17.49
N ASP A 244 18.58 -15.61 -18.04
CA ASP A 244 19.95 -15.17 -17.75
C ASP A 244 20.02 -14.13 -16.61
N GLY A 245 18.91 -13.97 -15.88
CA GLY A 245 18.77 -13.05 -14.76
C GLY A 245 19.65 -13.40 -13.55
N LEU A 246 19.69 -12.51 -12.56
CA LEU A 246 20.42 -12.74 -11.31
C LEU A 246 19.75 -13.84 -10.47
N LYS A 247 20.52 -14.52 -9.63
CA LYS A 247 20.04 -15.55 -8.70
C LYS A 247 18.83 -15.05 -7.88
N SER A 248 17.67 -15.67 -8.06
CA SER A 248 16.47 -15.41 -7.25
C SER A 248 16.35 -16.43 -6.12
N VAL A 249 16.14 -15.97 -4.88
CA VAL A 249 16.10 -16.85 -3.69
C VAL A 249 14.80 -16.65 -2.91
N MET A 250 14.04 -17.73 -2.76
CA MET A 250 12.81 -17.78 -1.98
C MET A 250 13.11 -18.23 -0.55
N MET A 251 12.64 -17.43 0.41
CA MET A 251 12.81 -17.67 1.83
C MET A 251 11.43 -17.72 2.50
N SER A 252 11.30 -18.56 3.52
CA SER A 252 10.22 -18.52 4.50
C SER A 252 10.79 -18.18 5.87
N GLY A 253 10.03 -17.44 6.66
CA GLY A 253 10.49 -16.92 7.95
C GLY A 253 10.41 -15.40 8.06
N ARG A 254 10.77 -14.93 9.25
CA ARG A 254 11.16 -13.53 9.50
C ARG A 254 12.53 -13.32 8.87
N ARG A 255 12.58 -12.59 7.75
CA ARG A 255 13.84 -12.02 7.25
C ARG A 255 14.18 -10.89 8.22
N ASP A 256 15.09 -11.15 9.15
CA ASP A 256 15.71 -10.05 9.85
C ASP A 256 16.70 -9.38 8.92
N ASP A 257 16.80 -8.06 9.05
CA ASP A 257 17.68 -7.19 8.28
C ASP A 257 19.17 -7.51 8.54
N PHE A 258 19.48 -8.49 9.41
CA PHE A 258 20.83 -9.00 9.74
C PHE A 258 21.48 -9.92 8.71
N ASP A 259 20.77 -10.38 7.66
CA ASP A 259 21.45 -11.08 6.55
C ASP A 259 22.35 -10.12 5.74
N ASP A 260 22.32 -8.80 6.05
CA ASP A 260 23.30 -7.78 5.62
C ASP A 260 24.70 -7.97 6.25
N ALA A 261 24.93 -8.94 7.14
CA ALA A 261 26.26 -9.19 7.71
C ALA A 261 27.14 -10.13 6.86
N LEU A 262 26.55 -10.90 5.93
CA LEU A 262 27.28 -11.84 5.06
C LEU A 262 27.64 -11.26 3.69
N VAL A 263 27.09 -10.09 3.35
CA VAL A 263 27.48 -9.27 2.20
C VAL A 263 28.03 -7.98 2.78
N PRO A 264 29.26 -7.55 2.46
CA PRO A 264 29.82 -6.34 3.07
C PRO A 264 28.84 -5.18 2.92
N GLN A 265 28.39 -4.63 4.05
CA GLN A 265 27.54 -3.45 4.12
C GLN A 265 28.22 -2.31 3.36
N SER A 266 27.85 -2.15 2.10
CA SER A 266 28.11 -0.92 1.41
C SER A 266 27.04 0.05 1.88
N ASN A 267 27.42 1.02 2.71
CA ASN A 267 26.58 2.19 3.01
C ASN A 267 26.18 2.98 1.73
N THR A 268 26.71 2.57 0.57
CA THR A 268 26.31 3.06 -0.74
C THR A 268 25.03 2.38 -1.21
N LEU A 269 24.03 3.21 -1.49
CA LEU A 269 22.79 2.83 -2.15
C LEU A 269 23.11 2.12 -3.48
N ASN A 270 23.00 0.79 -3.51
CA ASN A 270 23.31 0.01 -4.70
C ASN A 270 22.07 -0.07 -5.59
N ALA A 271 22.15 0.46 -6.81
CA ALA A 271 21.07 0.36 -7.81
C ALA A 271 20.62 -1.09 -8.04
N GLN A 272 21.53 -2.04 -7.84
CA GLN A 272 21.26 -3.47 -7.95
C GLN A 272 20.24 -3.95 -6.91
N ASP A 273 20.28 -3.45 -5.66
CA ASP A 273 19.34 -3.85 -4.61
C ASP A 273 17.91 -3.39 -4.91
N ILE A 274 17.78 -2.18 -5.46
CA ILE A 274 16.51 -1.64 -5.93
C ILE A 274 15.96 -2.50 -7.07
N LEU A 275 16.80 -2.82 -8.05
CA LEU A 275 16.41 -3.67 -9.18
C LEU A 275 16.00 -5.07 -8.72
N HIS A 276 16.72 -5.65 -7.77
CA HIS A 276 16.37 -6.94 -7.17
C HIS A 276 15.03 -6.90 -6.45
N ALA A 277 14.79 -5.89 -5.61
CA ALA A 277 13.51 -5.75 -4.91
C ALA A 277 12.35 -5.55 -5.89
N TRP A 278 12.57 -4.80 -6.98
CA TRP A 278 11.58 -4.60 -8.04
C TRP A 278 11.24 -5.93 -8.75
N ARG A 279 12.25 -6.70 -9.15
CA ARG A 279 12.07 -8.01 -9.78
C ARG A 279 11.39 -9.02 -8.86
N ASP A 280 11.73 -9.02 -7.57
CA ASP A 280 11.07 -9.85 -6.54
C ASP A 280 9.58 -9.49 -6.44
N PHE A 281 9.24 -8.19 -6.49
CA PHE A 281 7.85 -7.72 -6.53
C PHE A 281 7.12 -8.20 -7.78
N GLU A 282 7.67 -7.97 -8.98
CA GLU A 282 7.03 -8.37 -10.25
C GLU A 282 6.80 -9.88 -10.32
N SER A 283 7.81 -10.66 -9.94
CA SER A 283 7.72 -12.13 -9.91
C SER A 283 6.71 -12.63 -8.87
N SER A 284 6.62 -11.98 -7.70
CA SER A 284 5.61 -12.29 -6.68
C SER A 284 4.19 -11.90 -7.12
N PHE A 285 4.03 -10.78 -7.82
CA PHE A 285 2.75 -10.35 -8.35
C PHE A 285 2.27 -11.34 -9.43
N PHE A 286 3.15 -11.68 -10.37
CA PHE A 286 2.91 -12.68 -11.40
C PHE A 286 2.48 -14.02 -10.79
N ALA A 287 3.17 -14.50 -9.76
CA ALA A 287 2.82 -15.77 -9.11
C ALA A 287 1.38 -15.76 -8.53
N GLY A 288 0.97 -14.63 -7.93
CA GLY A 288 -0.40 -14.44 -7.47
C GLY A 288 -1.41 -14.45 -8.62
N ALA A 289 -1.10 -13.80 -9.74
CA ALA A 289 -1.95 -13.78 -10.93
C ALA A 289 -2.01 -15.15 -11.63
N LEU A 290 -0.93 -15.94 -11.62
CA LEU A 290 -0.88 -17.28 -12.19
C LEU A 290 -1.74 -18.26 -11.37
N LEU A 291 -1.61 -18.24 -10.04
CA LEU A 291 -2.35 -19.12 -9.14
C LEU A 291 -3.82 -18.71 -8.95
N CYS A 292 -4.10 -17.41 -9.08
CA CYS A 292 -5.42 -16.83 -8.90
C CYS A 292 -5.70 -15.83 -10.04
N PRO A 293 -5.98 -16.30 -11.27
CA PRO A 293 -6.23 -15.45 -12.44
C PRO A 293 -7.39 -14.49 -12.20
N LYS A 294 -7.32 -13.27 -12.75
CA LYS A 294 -8.16 -12.14 -12.34
C LYS A 294 -9.66 -12.45 -12.41
N VAL A 295 -10.13 -12.90 -13.57
CA VAL A 295 -11.57 -13.13 -13.80
C VAL A 295 -12.09 -14.36 -13.03
N PRO A 296 -11.47 -15.56 -13.14
CA PRO A 296 -11.90 -16.72 -12.37
C PRO A 296 -11.88 -16.48 -10.85
N TYR A 297 -10.82 -15.85 -10.34
CA TYR A 297 -10.69 -15.62 -8.91
C TYR A 297 -11.72 -14.61 -8.39
N ARG A 298 -11.98 -13.53 -9.14
CA ARG A 298 -13.07 -12.59 -8.80
C ARG A 298 -14.43 -13.28 -8.73
N GLN A 299 -14.76 -14.12 -9.72
CA GLN A 299 -16.02 -14.88 -9.71
C GLN A 299 -16.12 -15.83 -8.50
N LEU A 300 -15.01 -16.44 -8.08
CA LEU A 300 -14.98 -17.25 -6.87
C LEU A 300 -15.23 -16.39 -5.63
N LEU A 301 -14.57 -15.24 -5.50
CA LEU A 301 -14.78 -14.32 -4.38
C LEU A 301 -16.24 -13.84 -4.31
N ASP A 302 -16.83 -13.47 -5.45
CA ASP A 302 -18.22 -13.03 -5.50
C ASP A 302 -19.19 -14.15 -5.08
N ARG A 303 -18.95 -15.41 -5.47
CA ARG A 303 -19.78 -16.55 -5.04
C ARG A 303 -19.69 -16.85 -3.55
N HIS A 304 -18.55 -16.56 -2.95
CA HIS A 304 -18.26 -16.87 -1.54
C HIS A 304 -18.33 -15.64 -0.62
N GLY A 305 -18.72 -14.47 -1.11
CA GLY A 305 -18.82 -13.25 -0.32
C GLY A 305 -17.47 -12.75 0.25
N TYR A 306 -16.40 -12.89 -0.53
CA TYR A 306 -15.03 -12.47 -0.19
C TYR A 306 -14.46 -13.09 1.11
N GLU A 307 -14.86 -14.32 1.42
CA GLU A 307 -14.35 -15.08 2.56
C GLU A 307 -12.88 -15.49 2.41
N ILE A 308 -12.08 -15.38 3.47
CA ILE A 308 -10.67 -15.84 3.47
C ILE A 308 -10.57 -17.34 3.19
N SER A 309 -11.56 -18.13 3.63
CA SER A 309 -11.58 -19.60 3.54
C SER A 309 -11.44 -20.15 2.12
N VAL A 310 -11.71 -19.36 1.07
CA VAL A 310 -11.49 -19.72 -0.35
C VAL A 310 -10.06 -20.18 -0.63
N HIS A 311 -9.09 -19.72 0.18
CA HIS A 311 -7.69 -20.15 0.06
C HIS A 311 -7.54 -21.68 0.22
N LYS A 312 -8.40 -22.32 1.02
CA LYS A 312 -8.38 -23.77 1.24
C LYS A 312 -8.86 -24.53 0.00
N GLN A 313 -9.89 -24.03 -0.67
CA GLN A 313 -10.43 -24.61 -1.90
C GLN A 313 -9.43 -24.53 -3.05
N LEU A 314 -8.74 -23.39 -3.18
CA LEU A 314 -7.66 -23.20 -4.14
C LEU A 314 -6.34 -23.85 -3.71
N GLN A 315 -6.28 -24.29 -2.45
CA GLN A 315 -5.09 -24.83 -1.80
C GLN A 315 -3.87 -23.91 -1.92
N VAL A 316 -4.09 -22.60 -1.84
CA VAL A 316 -3.05 -21.57 -1.73
C VAL A 316 -2.94 -21.09 -0.28
N SER A 317 -1.87 -20.37 0.06
CA SER A 317 -1.78 -19.77 1.40
C SER A 317 -2.81 -18.64 1.55
N ALA A 318 -3.28 -18.41 2.77
CA ALA A 318 -4.18 -17.28 3.09
C ALA A 318 -3.57 -15.94 2.64
N SER A 319 -2.24 -15.77 2.77
CA SER A 319 -1.52 -14.58 2.32
C SER A 319 -1.67 -14.34 0.81
N VAL A 320 -1.58 -15.38 -0.02
CA VAL A 320 -1.76 -15.25 -1.48
C VAL A 320 -3.21 -14.86 -1.78
N ALA A 321 -4.17 -15.56 -1.20
CA ALA A 321 -5.59 -15.29 -1.39
C ALA A 321 -5.96 -13.84 -1.00
N MET A 322 -5.56 -13.40 0.19
CA MET A 322 -5.87 -12.07 0.72
C MET A 322 -5.17 -10.96 -0.06
N ARG A 323 -3.88 -11.11 -0.41
CA ARG A 323 -3.20 -10.13 -1.28
C ARG A 323 -3.90 -10.01 -2.63
N ARG A 324 -4.31 -11.14 -3.20
CA ARG A 324 -5.00 -11.16 -4.49
C ARG A 324 -6.37 -10.50 -4.44
N MET A 325 -7.12 -10.64 -3.34
CA MET A 325 -8.41 -9.95 -3.13
C MET A 325 -8.29 -8.44 -3.34
N THR A 326 -7.21 -7.83 -2.84
CA THR A 326 -6.97 -6.37 -2.95
C THR A 326 -6.79 -5.86 -4.39
N VAL A 327 -6.62 -6.76 -5.37
CA VAL A 327 -6.33 -6.41 -6.77
C VAL A 327 -7.48 -6.79 -7.70
N VAL A 328 -8.18 -7.89 -7.42
CA VAL A 328 -9.25 -8.39 -8.30
C VAL A 328 -10.63 -7.86 -7.93
N SER A 329 -10.79 -7.36 -6.69
CA SER A 329 -12.05 -6.77 -6.24
C SER A 329 -12.43 -5.57 -7.12
N PRO A 330 -13.71 -5.39 -7.48
CA PRO A 330 -14.16 -4.19 -8.18
C PRO A 330 -14.11 -2.95 -7.27
N TYR A 331 -14.09 -3.13 -5.95
CA TYR A 331 -13.94 -2.05 -4.99
C TYR A 331 -12.45 -1.75 -4.79
N PRO A 332 -11.96 -0.51 -4.99
CA PRO A 332 -10.51 -0.24 -4.98
C PRO A 332 -9.94 0.10 -3.60
N HIS A 333 -10.79 0.40 -2.61
CA HIS A 333 -10.37 0.94 -1.32
C HIS A 333 -9.98 -0.16 -0.32
N TRP A 334 -9.00 -0.99 -0.68
CA TRP A 334 -8.46 -2.06 0.16
C TRP A 334 -7.14 -1.70 0.84
N HIS A 335 -6.85 -2.41 1.92
CA HIS A 335 -5.52 -2.54 2.49
C HIS A 335 -5.23 -3.99 2.87
N TYR A 336 -3.95 -4.32 2.98
CA TYR A 336 -3.47 -5.62 3.42
C TYR A 336 -2.22 -5.46 4.28
N PHE A 337 -2.17 -6.21 5.38
CA PHE A 337 -1.03 -6.29 6.29
C PHE A 337 -0.64 -7.74 6.58
N ASP A 338 0.66 -7.99 6.60
CA ASP A 338 1.28 -9.23 7.08
C ASP A 338 2.21 -8.88 8.25
N ALA A 339 1.80 -9.21 9.46
CA ALA A 339 2.37 -8.72 10.71
C ALA A 339 2.97 -9.84 11.56
N TYR A 340 4.25 -9.71 11.89
CA TYR A 340 5.00 -10.59 12.77
C TYR A 340 5.23 -9.93 14.12
N ALA A 341 5.11 -10.72 15.19
CA ALA A 341 5.43 -10.28 16.54
C ALA A 341 6.94 -10.33 16.82
N PRO A 342 7.51 -9.39 17.60
CA PRO A 342 6.94 -8.07 17.94
C PRO A 342 7.16 -7.05 16.79
N GLY A 343 6.10 -6.31 16.44
CA GLY A 343 6.18 -5.02 15.76
C GLY A 343 6.68 -4.95 14.30
N LYS A 344 6.66 -6.05 13.53
CA LYS A 344 7.23 -6.07 12.16
C LYS A 344 6.18 -6.33 11.07
N LEU A 345 6.01 -5.40 10.13
CA LEU A 345 5.20 -5.62 8.92
C LEU A 345 6.08 -6.15 7.79
N LYS A 346 5.87 -7.42 7.41
CA LYS A 346 6.57 -8.07 6.29
C LYS A 346 6.07 -7.58 4.94
N ALA A 347 4.76 -7.43 4.80
CA ALA A 347 4.13 -6.95 3.57
C ALA A 347 2.99 -5.99 3.90
N VAL A 348 2.87 -4.92 3.11
CA VAL A 348 1.90 -3.86 3.32
C VAL A 348 1.40 -3.35 1.98
N TYR A 349 0.08 -3.22 1.85
CA TYR A 349 -0.58 -2.50 0.77
C TYR A 349 -1.69 -1.60 1.34
N ARG A 350 -1.83 -0.37 0.82
CA ARG A 350 -2.76 0.65 1.35
C ARG A 350 -3.46 1.40 0.21
N GLY A 351 -4.21 0.67 -0.61
CA GLY A 351 -5.02 1.25 -1.71
C GLY A 351 -6.04 2.28 -1.24
N ASN A 352 -6.54 2.15 0.00
CA ASN A 352 -7.41 3.14 0.65
C ASN A 352 -6.67 4.28 1.38
N GLY A 353 -5.33 4.23 1.46
CA GLY A 353 -4.55 5.25 2.14
C GLY A 353 -4.60 5.25 3.66
N ILE A 354 -5.06 4.16 4.28
CA ILE A 354 -5.01 4.00 5.74
C ILE A 354 -3.58 4.29 6.26
N PRO A 355 -3.39 5.07 7.33
CA PRO A 355 -2.09 5.21 7.97
C PRO A 355 -1.49 3.86 8.35
N LEU A 356 -0.17 3.75 8.40
CA LEU A 356 0.44 2.52 8.90
C LEU A 356 0.23 2.40 10.41
N PRO A 357 -0.02 1.18 10.93
CA PRO A 357 -0.04 0.94 12.37
C PRO A 357 1.37 1.09 12.99
N TRP A 358 2.44 0.92 12.20
CA TRP A 358 3.84 1.12 12.58
C TRP A 358 4.67 1.80 11.48
N GLY A 359 5.81 2.40 11.82
CA GLY A 359 6.88 2.66 10.85
C GLY A 359 7.55 1.34 10.46
N ASN A 360 7.67 1.05 9.16
CA ASN A 360 8.35 -0.18 8.70
C ASN A 360 9.88 -0.18 8.90
N MET A 361 10.46 0.96 9.30
CA MET A 361 11.92 1.18 9.36
C MET A 361 12.48 1.18 10.79
N ARG A 362 11.63 1.34 11.82
CA ARG A 362 12.01 1.27 13.25
C ARG A 362 10.84 0.69 14.05
N LEU A 363 11.14 -0.02 15.15
CA LEU A 363 10.11 -0.41 16.12
C LEU A 363 9.39 0.86 16.58
N VAL A 364 8.05 0.83 16.54
CA VAL A 364 7.23 1.90 17.07
C VAL A 364 7.05 1.66 18.56
N GLU A 365 7.39 2.67 19.36
CA GLU A 365 7.33 2.60 20.83
C GLU A 365 5.89 2.43 21.34
N ASP A 366 4.89 3.04 20.67
CA ASP A 366 3.48 3.06 21.12
C ASP A 366 2.46 2.60 20.05
N PRO A 367 2.43 1.30 19.70
CA PRO A 367 1.47 0.80 18.72
C PRO A 367 0.07 0.63 19.32
N CYS A 368 -0.97 1.09 18.62
CA CYS A 368 -2.36 0.99 19.09
C CYS A 368 -2.82 -0.46 19.26
N GLN A 369 -3.04 -0.89 20.50
CA GLN A 369 -3.43 -2.28 20.84
C GLN A 369 -4.84 -2.66 20.35
N HIS A 370 -5.65 -1.69 19.92
CA HIS A 370 -7.03 -1.93 19.49
C HIS A 370 -7.18 -2.28 18.01
N TRP A 371 -6.11 -2.28 17.18
CA TRP A 371 -6.30 -2.83 15.83
C TRP A 371 -6.46 -4.34 15.89
N ALA A 372 -7.35 -4.87 15.06
CA ALA A 372 -7.62 -6.29 14.95
C ALA A 372 -6.35 -7.15 14.74
N VAL A 373 -5.38 -6.62 13.98
CA VAL A 373 -4.07 -7.28 13.75
C VAL A 373 -3.34 -7.55 15.07
N PHE A 374 -3.32 -6.57 15.99
CA PHE A 374 -2.59 -6.65 17.26
C PHE A 374 -3.24 -7.54 18.27
N ARG A 375 -4.55 -7.38 18.43
CA ARG A 375 -5.32 -8.22 19.35
C ARG A 375 -5.13 -9.69 19.03
N MET A 376 -5.17 -10.04 17.75
CA MET A 376 -4.97 -11.42 17.32
C MET A 376 -3.51 -11.92 17.45
N ILE A 377 -2.53 -11.02 17.51
CA ILE A 377 -1.15 -11.41 17.85
C ILE A 377 -1.10 -11.88 19.31
N ASN A 378 -1.69 -11.09 20.22
CA ASN A 378 -1.58 -11.27 21.67
C ASN A 378 -2.62 -12.24 22.25
N GLU A 379 -3.81 -12.34 21.65
CA GLU A 379 -4.91 -13.19 22.11
C GLU A 379 -5.03 -14.46 21.25
N PRO A 380 -5.22 -15.65 21.84
CA PRO A 380 -5.51 -16.87 21.09
C PRO A 380 -6.94 -16.82 20.53
N VAL A 381 -7.08 -16.30 19.30
CA VAL A 381 -8.35 -16.32 18.57
C VAL A 381 -8.40 -17.52 17.63
N ALA A 382 -9.39 -18.39 17.81
CA ALA A 382 -9.66 -19.48 16.87
C ALA A 382 -10.40 -18.93 15.63
N GLY A 383 -9.85 -19.18 14.44
CA GLY A 383 -10.46 -18.78 13.17
C GLY A 383 -10.14 -17.34 12.75
N THR A 384 -11.11 -16.67 12.11
CA THR A 384 -10.97 -15.29 11.64
C THR A 384 -11.68 -14.31 12.58
N SER A 385 -11.25 -13.05 12.58
CA SER A 385 -11.90 -11.98 13.34
C SER A 385 -12.18 -10.78 12.46
N ALA A 386 -13.47 -10.54 12.22
CA ALA A 386 -13.96 -9.30 11.62
C ALA A 386 -14.10 -8.19 12.69
N GLN A 387 -13.78 -6.94 12.35
CA GLN A 387 -13.87 -5.77 13.21
C GLN A 387 -14.25 -4.51 12.41
N ILE A 388 -15.23 -3.75 12.91
CA ILE A 388 -15.50 -2.37 12.47
C ILE A 388 -14.64 -1.42 13.31
N SER A 389 -13.86 -0.58 12.64
CA SER A 389 -12.92 0.34 13.29
C SER A 389 -13.09 1.75 12.77
N ILE A 390 -12.89 2.74 13.64
CA ILE A 390 -12.92 4.16 13.28
C ILE A 390 -11.53 4.74 13.51
N LEU A 391 -10.97 5.36 12.47
CA LEU A 391 -9.65 5.98 12.50
C LEU A 391 -9.72 7.38 11.92
N ASN A 392 -9.14 8.34 12.63
CA ASN A 392 -8.95 9.69 12.12
C ASN A 392 -7.79 9.73 11.11
N VAL A 393 -8.05 10.24 9.91
CA VAL A 393 -7.05 10.47 8.84
C VAL A 393 -7.18 11.92 8.40
N GLY A 394 -6.14 12.73 8.63
CA GLY A 394 -6.18 14.15 8.28
C GLY A 394 -7.30 14.92 8.99
N ASN A 395 -7.53 14.62 10.29
CA ASN A 395 -8.64 15.13 11.11
C ASN A 395 -10.06 14.66 10.75
N GLU A 396 -10.23 13.91 9.66
CA GLU A 396 -11.52 13.33 9.28
C GLU A 396 -11.65 11.87 9.77
N PRO A 397 -12.78 11.49 10.40
CA PRO A 397 -13.02 10.10 10.79
C PRO A 397 -13.39 9.25 9.57
N ARG A 398 -12.78 8.07 9.47
CA ARG A 398 -13.09 7.06 8.46
C ARG A 398 -13.49 5.74 9.11
N ILE A 399 -14.47 5.07 8.52
CA ILE A 399 -14.95 3.77 8.97
C ILE A 399 -14.26 2.68 8.14
N TYR A 400 -13.55 1.79 8.82
CA TYR A 400 -12.91 0.64 8.23
C TYR A 400 -13.60 -0.65 8.69
N CYS A 401 -13.66 -1.62 7.80
CA CYS A 401 -13.90 -3.02 8.18
C CYS A 401 -12.62 -3.80 7.90
N CYS A 402 -12.20 -4.65 8.84
CA CYS A 402 -11.03 -5.52 8.69
C CYS A 402 -11.39 -6.96 9.04
N GLU A 403 -10.77 -7.93 8.36
CA GLU A 403 -10.77 -9.33 8.75
C GLU A 403 -9.33 -9.84 8.91
N SER A 404 -9.05 -10.40 10.08
CA SER A 404 -7.74 -10.92 10.46
C SER A 404 -7.76 -12.44 10.64
N ILE A 405 -6.62 -13.09 10.38
CA ILE A 405 -6.37 -14.51 10.67
C ILE A 405 -4.93 -14.73 11.16
N LYS A 406 -4.76 -15.55 12.21
CA LYS A 406 -3.44 -15.99 12.70
C LYS A 406 -3.03 -17.26 11.96
N VAL A 407 -1.82 -17.27 11.40
CA VAL A 407 -1.26 -18.40 10.65
C VAL A 407 0.22 -18.56 10.94
N ASP A 408 0.76 -19.74 10.69
CA ASP A 408 2.20 -20.00 10.74
C ASP A 408 2.81 -19.95 9.34
N ASP A 409 4.00 -19.35 9.21
CA ASP A 409 4.76 -19.45 7.98
C ASP A 409 5.41 -20.85 7.80
N SER A 410 6.03 -21.09 6.65
CA SER A 410 6.68 -22.39 6.39
C SER A 410 7.91 -22.65 7.27
N ALA A 411 8.39 -21.68 8.03
CA ALA A 411 9.44 -21.90 9.04
C ALA A 411 8.85 -22.12 10.46
N GLY A 412 7.52 -22.07 10.60
CA GLY A 412 6.82 -22.25 11.88
C GLY A 412 6.74 -20.98 12.72
N ASN A 413 6.99 -19.81 12.13
CA ASN A 413 6.84 -18.55 12.86
C ASN A 413 5.38 -18.06 12.74
N PRO A 414 4.71 -17.75 13.86
CA PRO A 414 3.36 -17.23 13.85
C PRO A 414 3.34 -15.78 13.36
N HIS A 415 2.34 -15.45 12.55
CA HIS A 415 2.05 -14.09 12.10
C HIS A 415 0.55 -13.89 11.90
N VAL A 416 0.13 -12.63 11.79
CA VAL A 416 -1.26 -12.25 11.56
C VAL A 416 -1.39 -11.58 10.20
N LEU A 417 -2.31 -12.11 9.41
CA LEU A 417 -2.71 -11.55 8.14
C LEU A 417 -3.99 -10.74 8.35
N CYS A 418 -4.07 -9.56 7.76
CA CYS A 418 -5.26 -8.72 7.81
C CYS A 418 -5.54 -8.14 6.44
N ALA A 419 -6.79 -8.27 5.99
CA ALA A 419 -7.32 -7.53 4.86
C ALA A 419 -8.41 -6.60 5.37
N GLY A 420 -8.50 -5.40 4.82
CA GLY A 420 -9.54 -4.47 5.22
C GLY A 420 -9.88 -3.49 4.13
N ILE A 421 -10.99 -2.78 4.33
CA ILE A 421 -11.55 -1.83 3.38
C ILE A 421 -11.98 -0.55 4.10
N ASP A 422 -11.88 0.58 3.40
CA ASP A 422 -12.55 1.82 3.81
C ASP A 422 -14.02 1.76 3.36
N LEU A 423 -14.98 1.99 4.24
CA LEU A 423 -16.41 1.94 3.93
C LEU A 423 -16.96 3.29 3.45
N ASN A 424 -16.28 4.41 3.72
CA ASN A 424 -16.79 5.75 3.43
C ASN A 424 -17.15 5.92 1.94
N PRO A 425 -16.30 5.56 0.96
CA PRO A 425 -16.65 5.70 -0.46
C PRO A 425 -17.88 4.88 -0.87
N ALA A 426 -18.08 3.70 -0.27
CA ALA A 426 -19.25 2.87 -0.53
C ALA A 426 -20.53 3.44 0.12
N ILE A 427 -20.41 4.11 1.27
CA ILE A 427 -21.52 4.84 1.91
C ILE A 427 -21.94 6.04 1.05
N GLU A 428 -20.98 6.81 0.56
CA GLU A 428 -21.23 7.97 -0.33
C GLU A 428 -21.88 7.53 -1.65
N ALA A 429 -21.42 6.42 -2.25
CA ALA A 429 -22.02 5.84 -3.45
C ALA A 429 -23.48 5.36 -3.23
N GLN A 430 -23.92 5.21 -1.98
CA GLN A 430 -25.30 4.94 -1.61
C GLN A 430 -26.14 6.20 -1.35
N GLY A 431 -25.58 7.39 -1.61
CA GLY A 431 -26.26 8.67 -1.41
C GLY A 431 -26.34 9.10 0.06
N LYS A 432 -25.47 8.58 0.92
CA LYS A 432 -25.42 8.91 2.36
C LYS A 432 -24.20 9.76 2.67
N ASP A 433 -24.30 10.54 3.73
CA ASP A 433 -23.19 11.32 4.25
C ASP A 433 -22.27 10.44 5.12
N ALA A 434 -21.20 9.93 4.51
CA ALA A 434 -20.24 9.09 5.21
C ALA A 434 -19.50 9.82 6.33
N GLN A 435 -19.23 11.11 6.18
CA GLN A 435 -18.54 11.90 7.21
C GLN A 435 -19.42 12.08 8.44
N SER A 436 -20.70 12.41 8.24
CA SER A 436 -21.66 12.51 9.35
C SER A 436 -21.80 11.18 10.10
N ILE A 437 -21.96 10.07 9.39
CA ILE A 437 -22.04 8.73 10.01
C ILE A 437 -20.75 8.38 10.76
N ALA A 438 -19.58 8.66 10.18
CA ALA A 438 -18.29 8.39 10.81
C ALA A 438 -18.07 9.26 12.06
N HIS A 439 -18.48 10.52 12.03
CA HIS A 439 -18.46 11.42 13.18
C HIS A 439 -19.39 10.94 14.29
N GLU A 440 -20.62 10.57 13.97
CA GLU A 440 -21.59 10.06 14.94
C GLU A 440 -21.06 8.79 15.61
N LEU A 441 -20.58 7.82 14.81
CA LEU A 441 -20.04 6.56 15.33
C LEU A 441 -18.79 6.80 16.18
N LYS A 442 -17.91 7.74 15.77
CA LYS A 442 -16.76 8.15 16.58
C LYS A 442 -17.18 8.70 17.93
N GLN A 443 -18.16 9.61 17.98
CA GLN A 443 -18.63 10.19 19.24
C GLN A 443 -19.26 9.13 20.15
N ALA A 444 -20.06 8.22 19.59
CA ALA A 444 -20.61 7.08 20.32
C ALA A 444 -19.50 6.18 20.91
N CYS A 445 -18.45 5.89 20.13
CA CYS A 445 -17.32 5.14 20.65
C CYS A 445 -16.56 5.92 21.73
N SER A 446 -16.29 7.22 21.53
CA SER A 446 -15.54 8.04 22.51
C SER A 446 -16.26 8.12 23.85
N THR A 447 -17.60 8.25 23.84
CA THR A 447 -18.42 8.23 25.07
C THR A 447 -18.48 6.86 25.73
N GLY A 448 -18.42 5.77 24.95
CA GLY A 448 -18.34 4.39 25.43
C GLY A 448 -16.94 3.91 25.84
N GLY A 449 -16.00 4.80 26.17
CA GLY A 449 -14.63 4.43 26.54
C GLY A 449 -13.79 3.86 25.39
N GLY A 450 -14.26 4.03 24.14
CA GLY A 450 -13.61 3.68 22.88
C GLY A 450 -14.12 2.42 22.19
N SER A 451 -15.16 1.76 22.73
CA SER A 451 -15.86 0.64 22.09
C SER A 451 -17.36 0.78 22.35
N ILE A 452 -18.20 0.56 21.35
CA ILE A 452 -19.66 0.63 21.52
C ILE A 452 -20.37 -0.32 20.55
N ILE A 453 -21.53 -0.82 20.96
CA ILE A 453 -22.48 -1.45 20.04
C ILE A 453 -22.91 -0.40 19.02
N ILE A 454 -22.77 -0.71 17.73
CA ILE A 454 -23.08 0.22 16.64
C ILE A 454 -24.56 0.65 16.73
N PRO A 455 -24.90 1.96 16.67
CA PRO A 455 -26.28 2.43 16.66
C PRO A 455 -27.12 1.80 15.54
N LYS A 456 -28.39 1.48 15.82
CA LYS A 456 -29.25 0.69 14.90
C LYS A 456 -29.40 1.29 13.50
N HIS A 457 -29.48 2.62 13.38
CA HIS A 457 -29.57 3.28 12.08
C HIS A 457 -28.25 3.17 11.30
N ILE A 458 -27.10 3.35 11.97
CA ILE A 458 -25.77 3.13 11.37
C ILE A 458 -25.61 1.66 10.96
N GLN A 459 -26.05 0.70 11.78
CA GLN A 459 -26.05 -0.72 11.40
C GLN A 459 -26.82 -0.96 10.10
N LYS A 460 -28.02 -0.38 9.97
CA LYS A 460 -28.83 -0.50 8.74
C LYS A 460 -28.08 0.05 7.53
N ASP A 461 -27.36 1.15 7.71
CA ASP A 461 -26.57 1.77 6.65
C ASP A 461 -25.38 0.90 6.23
N LEU A 462 -24.62 0.38 7.20
CA LEU A 462 -23.50 -0.52 6.96
C LEU A 462 -23.93 -1.87 6.38
N ILE A 463 -25.10 -2.40 6.77
CA ILE A 463 -25.66 -3.64 6.18
C ILE A 463 -25.99 -3.41 4.70
N SER A 464 -26.51 -2.23 4.33
CA SER A 464 -26.76 -1.88 2.92
C SER A 464 -25.47 -1.92 2.10
N VAL A 465 -24.39 -1.34 2.65
CA VAL A 465 -23.05 -1.37 2.03
C VAL A 465 -22.52 -2.79 1.94
N ALA A 466 -22.69 -3.61 2.98
CA ALA A 466 -22.23 -4.99 3.01
C ALA A 466 -22.83 -5.84 1.89
N LYS A 467 -24.12 -5.68 1.62
CA LYS A 467 -24.83 -6.38 0.55
C LYS A 467 -24.37 -5.97 -0.84
N ILE A 468 -24.06 -4.71 -1.05
CA ILE A 468 -23.64 -4.18 -2.36
C ILE A 468 -22.21 -4.56 -2.68
N LEU A 469 -21.32 -4.46 -1.69
CA LEU A 469 -19.96 -4.93 -1.83
C LEU A 469 -19.90 -6.47 -1.88
N ASN A 470 -20.93 -7.14 -1.38
CA ASN A 470 -21.01 -8.60 -1.24
C ASN A 470 -19.84 -9.15 -0.41
N ILE A 471 -19.54 -8.49 0.71
CA ILE A 471 -18.42 -8.85 1.60
C ILE A 471 -18.98 -9.28 2.95
N ASN A 472 -19.00 -10.58 3.21
CA ASN A 472 -19.66 -11.20 4.36
C ASN A 472 -19.06 -10.78 5.72
N TRP A 473 -17.75 -10.52 5.75
CA TRP A 473 -17.09 -10.12 6.99
C TRP A 473 -17.46 -8.70 7.43
N ILE A 474 -18.06 -7.86 6.57
CA ILE A 474 -18.67 -6.60 7.00
C ILE A 474 -19.87 -6.89 7.91
N GLU A 475 -20.79 -7.76 7.50
CA GLU A 475 -21.94 -8.13 8.32
C GLU A 475 -21.53 -8.79 9.64
N ARG A 476 -20.48 -9.62 9.61
CA ARG A 476 -19.90 -10.18 10.85
C ARG A 476 -19.31 -9.10 11.75
N GLY A 477 -18.64 -8.11 11.17
CA GLY A 477 -18.09 -6.97 11.90
C GLY A 477 -19.17 -6.13 12.57
N ILE A 478 -20.29 -5.87 11.87
CA ILE A 478 -21.41 -5.06 12.38
C ILE A 478 -22.07 -5.68 13.63
N LYS A 479 -22.04 -7.02 13.75
CA LYS A 479 -22.58 -7.74 14.92
C LYS A 479 -21.73 -7.59 16.18
N LYS A 480 -20.52 -7.06 16.07
CA LYS A 480 -19.60 -6.78 17.18
C LYS A 480 -19.57 -5.27 17.46
N ASP A 481 -18.98 -4.90 18.59
CA ASP A 481 -18.74 -3.51 18.90
C ASP A 481 -17.80 -2.85 17.88
N ALA A 482 -18.12 -1.61 17.51
CA ALA A 482 -17.20 -0.76 16.78
C ALA A 482 -16.12 -0.23 17.71
N GLN A 483 -14.89 -0.10 17.19
CA GLN A 483 -13.73 0.28 18.00
C GLN A 483 -13.05 1.53 17.47
N LEU A 484 -12.71 2.45 18.38
CA LEU A 484 -11.79 3.53 18.06
C LEU A 484 -10.35 3.03 18.07
N ILE A 485 -9.68 3.27 16.95
CA ILE A 485 -8.27 2.95 16.74
C ILE A 485 -7.48 4.22 16.42
N CYS A 486 -6.16 4.20 16.66
CA CYS A 486 -5.25 5.29 16.31
C CYS A 486 -4.04 4.78 15.54
N SER A 487 -3.42 5.65 14.74
CA SER A 487 -2.18 5.32 14.03
C SER A 487 -0.98 5.25 14.97
N ARG A 488 -1.00 6.02 16.07
CA ARG A 488 0.03 6.04 17.12
C ARG A 488 -0.62 6.34 18.48
N GLY A 489 -0.02 5.86 19.57
CA GLY A 489 -0.52 6.12 20.92
C GLY A 489 -0.66 7.61 21.26
N ALA A 490 0.29 8.45 20.81
CA ALA A 490 0.26 9.90 21.02
C ALA A 490 -0.97 10.63 20.44
N VAL A 491 -1.69 10.02 19.49
CA VAL A 491 -2.90 10.59 18.87
C VAL A 491 -4.13 9.73 19.18
N CYS A 492 -4.16 9.08 20.34
CA CYS A 492 -5.28 8.24 20.77
C CYS A 492 -6.58 9.08 20.92
N PRO A 493 -7.66 8.77 20.20
CA PRO A 493 -8.93 9.50 20.29
C PRO A 493 -9.85 9.03 21.43
N ARG A 494 -9.41 8.05 22.24
CA ARG A 494 -10.20 7.46 23.32
C ARG A 494 -10.14 8.36 24.56
N GLN A 495 -11.22 8.35 25.33
CA GLN A 495 -11.32 9.05 26.61
C GLN A 495 -11.81 8.06 27.67
N PRO A 496 -10.97 7.69 28.66
CA PRO A 496 -9.56 8.05 28.82
C PRO A 496 -8.66 7.49 27.69
N SER A 497 -7.52 8.14 27.45
CA SER A 497 -6.51 7.69 26.49
C SER A 497 -5.90 6.36 26.94
N CYS A 498 -5.58 5.49 25.98
CA CYS A 498 -4.83 4.25 26.25
C CYS A 498 -3.38 4.51 26.69
N TYR A 499 -2.88 5.74 26.54
CA TYR A 499 -1.50 6.12 26.84
C TYR A 499 -1.49 7.33 27.76
N ALA A 500 -0.79 7.22 28.88
CA ALA A 500 -0.45 8.34 29.76
C ALA A 500 1.07 8.39 29.98
N ALA A 501 1.68 9.56 29.77
CA ALA A 501 3.12 9.78 29.96
C ALA A 501 4.03 8.72 29.28
N GLY A 502 3.69 8.28 28.06
CA GLY A 502 4.46 7.28 27.32
C GLY A 502 4.35 5.85 27.87
N ARG A 503 3.35 5.54 28.72
CA ARG A 503 3.06 4.19 29.20
C ARG A 503 1.67 3.74 28.76
N ASN A 504 1.58 2.48 28.36
CA ASN A 504 0.33 1.81 28.03
C ASN A 504 -0.50 1.59 29.30
N LEU A 505 -1.70 2.18 29.36
CA LEU A 505 -2.65 2.02 30.47
C LEU A 505 -3.54 0.79 30.31
N CYS A 506 -3.61 0.20 29.12
CA CYS A 506 -4.43 -0.99 28.87
C CYS A 506 -3.81 -2.29 29.40
N GLU A 507 -2.57 -2.26 29.89
CA GLU A 507 -1.89 -3.40 30.54
C GLU A 507 -2.22 -3.53 32.04
N GLY A 508 -3.01 -2.61 32.61
CA GLY A 508 -3.29 -2.53 34.05
C GLY A 508 -4.55 -3.21 34.58
N ASP A 509 -5.43 -3.76 33.73
CA ASP A 509 -6.74 -4.30 34.15
C ASP A 509 -6.80 -5.85 34.16
N GLN A 510 -5.67 -6.51 34.40
CA GLN A 510 -5.65 -7.95 34.75
C GLN A 510 -5.23 -8.12 36.20
N GLY A 511 -6.18 -7.87 37.10
CA GLY A 511 -6.21 -8.38 38.47
C GLY A 511 -7.21 -9.52 38.58
#